data_AF-A0A1B2RZ93-F1
#
_entry.id   AF-A0A1B2RZ93-F1
#
_cell.length_a   1.000
_cell.length_b   1.000
_cell.length_c   1.000
_cell.angle_alpha   90.00
_cell.angle_beta   90.00
_cell.angle_gamma   90.00
#
_symmetry.space_group_name_H-M   'P 1'
#
loop_
_entity.id
_entity.type
_entity.pdbx_description
1 polymer ?
#
loop_
_entity_poly.entity_id
_entity_poly.type
_entity_poly.pdbx_seq_one_letter_code
_entity_poly.pdbx_strand_id
1 'polypeptide(L)'
;MNSNYDIYQQFIEHLKNLEKQLGIFSLKKIKKINLQLKTLPSLQKSCNLNLEKHHIIPFHCGGLKNGPIVFCTPQNHVLAHYYRYLAYRQKGDLVAFTMRQNQKINSRTRALLGVEIHKKNKTNFYNSAWQAEQGKKGGKKTGRNNGLLTRQGEVMRETLKRTTYWDCFYSISNQNQFLVQKKIFFSALPIKPQKTFTDLVNFLRLVSPTEIKDVSSLAKVARGQRLSSYGWQLVAVDIDWDLVN
;
A
#
# COMPACT_ATOMS: atom_id res chain seq x y z
N MET A 1 3.89 -4.02 26.97
CA MET A 1 2.89 -3.08 27.54
C MET A 1 2.11 -2.44 26.39
N ASN A 2 0.78 -2.49 26.43
CA ASN A 2 -0.09 -2.09 25.31
C ASN A 2 -0.17 -0.56 25.15
N SER A 3 0.55 -0.01 24.18
CA SER A 3 0.59 1.44 23.88
C SER A 3 -0.76 2.07 23.52
N ASN A 4 -1.76 1.27 23.13
CA ASN A 4 -3.12 1.77 22.86
C ASN A 4 -3.92 2.10 24.13
N TYR A 5 -3.57 1.54 25.28
CA TYR A 5 -4.25 1.86 26.54
C TYR A 5 -3.95 3.30 26.98
N ASP A 6 -2.75 3.78 26.66
CA ASP A 6 -2.26 5.09 27.04
C ASP A 6 -2.96 6.23 26.27
N ILE A 7 -3.11 6.07 24.95
CA ILE A 7 -3.81 7.06 24.09
C ILE A 7 -5.27 7.26 24.51
N TYR A 8 -5.94 6.18 24.92
CA TYR A 8 -7.32 6.27 25.41
C TYR A 8 -7.40 7.07 26.71
N GLN A 9 -6.49 6.82 27.66
CA GLN A 9 -6.47 7.57 28.92
C GLN A 9 -6.14 9.05 28.70
N GLN A 10 -5.21 9.35 27.78
CA GLN A 10 -4.89 10.73 27.40
C GLN A 10 -6.10 11.46 26.77
N PHE A 11 -6.87 10.78 25.92
CA PHE A 11 -8.10 11.35 25.35
C PHE A 11 -9.17 11.59 26.41
N ILE A 12 -9.36 10.64 27.34
CA ILE A 12 -10.31 10.79 28.44
C ILE A 12 -9.93 11.98 29.34
N GLU A 13 -8.65 12.14 29.66
CA GLU A 13 -8.17 13.24 30.49
C GLU A 13 -8.32 14.60 29.78
N HIS A 14 -8.09 14.65 28.47
CA HIS A 14 -8.36 15.83 27.66
C HIS A 14 -9.84 16.24 27.68
N LEU A 15 -10.77 15.28 27.56
CA LEU A 15 -12.21 15.56 27.63
C LEU A 15 -12.64 16.10 29.00
N LYS A 16 -12.07 15.58 30.11
CA LYS A 16 -12.34 16.12 31.46
C LYS A 16 -11.85 17.56 31.60
N ASN A 17 -10.69 17.89 31.04
CA ASN A 17 -10.16 19.25 31.08
C ASN A 17 -11.02 20.23 30.26
N LEU A 18 -11.51 19.81 29.09
CA LEU A 18 -12.47 20.59 28.31
C LEU A 18 -13.79 20.81 29.06
N GLU A 19 -14.30 19.80 29.77
CA GLU A 19 -15.50 19.94 30.61
C GLU A 19 -15.29 20.97 31.73
N LYS A 20 -14.13 20.92 32.41
CA LYS A 20 -13.77 21.88 33.46
C LYS A 20 -13.67 23.32 32.93
N GLN A 21 -13.16 23.50 31.72
CA GLN A 21 -13.03 24.81 31.09
C GLN A 21 -14.34 25.38 30.56
N LEU A 22 -15.21 24.52 30.01
CA LEU A 22 -16.43 24.96 29.32
C LEU A 22 -17.67 24.95 30.22
N GLY A 23 -17.69 24.24 31.34
CA GLY A 23 -18.82 24.21 32.28
C GLY A 23 -20.11 23.60 31.72
N ILE A 24 -20.06 22.97 30.55
CA ILE A 24 -21.26 22.64 29.73
C ILE A 24 -21.64 21.14 29.74
N PHE A 25 -20.83 20.25 30.32
CA PHE A 25 -21.18 18.82 30.36
C PHE A 25 -21.58 18.35 31.77
N SER A 26 -22.67 17.57 31.82
CA SER A 26 -23.13 16.92 33.05
C SER A 26 -22.45 15.57 33.20
N LEU A 27 -21.74 15.35 34.31
CA LEU A 27 -21.10 14.09 34.72
C LEU A 27 -21.99 12.84 34.58
N LYS A 28 -23.33 13.00 34.66
CA LYS A 28 -24.30 11.92 34.43
C LYS A 28 -24.23 11.36 32.99
N LYS A 29 -23.97 12.21 32.00
CA LYS A 29 -23.88 11.84 30.58
C LYS A 29 -22.58 11.08 30.27
N ILE A 30 -21.47 11.47 30.90
CA ILE A 30 -20.16 10.81 30.76
C ILE A 30 -20.15 9.41 31.39
N LYS A 31 -20.75 9.24 32.58
CA LYS A 31 -20.92 7.91 33.19
C LYS A 31 -21.74 6.96 32.31
N LYS A 32 -22.78 7.46 31.63
CA LYS A 32 -23.60 6.67 30.69
C LYS A 32 -22.81 6.22 29.45
N ILE A 33 -21.98 7.10 28.89
CA ILE A 33 -21.08 6.79 27.76
C ILE A 33 -20.03 5.73 28.16
N ASN A 34 -19.43 5.87 29.35
CA ASN A 34 -18.46 4.90 29.87
C ASN A 34 -19.06 3.50 30.12
N LEU A 35 -20.31 3.44 30.59
CA LEU A 35 -21.01 2.16 30.79
C LEU A 35 -21.30 1.46 29.45
N GLN A 36 -21.63 2.21 28.40
CA GLN A 36 -21.82 1.67 27.05
C GLN A 36 -20.51 1.23 26.38
N LEU A 37 -19.38 1.88 26.69
CA LEU A 37 -18.07 1.51 26.13
C LEU A 37 -17.47 0.26 26.78
N LYS A 38 -17.74 -0.01 28.07
CA LYS A 38 -17.29 -1.22 28.76
C LYS A 38 -17.99 -2.51 28.30
N THR A 39 -19.19 -2.41 27.72
CA THR A 39 -19.96 -3.55 27.19
C THR A 39 -19.70 -3.86 25.72
N LEU A 40 -18.88 -3.05 25.02
CA LEU A 40 -18.56 -3.25 23.60
C LEU A 40 -17.78 -4.53 23.24
N PRO A 41 -16.89 -5.10 24.09
CA PRO A 41 -16.08 -6.27 23.70
C PRO A 41 -16.91 -7.53 23.39
N SER A 42 -18.08 -7.70 24.02
CA SER A 42 -18.95 -8.87 23.82
C SER A 42 -19.93 -8.75 22.64
N LEU A 43 -20.02 -7.58 21.99
CA LEU A 43 -20.87 -7.33 20.81
C LEU A 43 -20.15 -7.51 19.46
N GLN A 44 -18.83 -7.77 19.46
CA GLN A 44 -18.05 -7.95 18.24
C GLN A 44 -18.31 -9.26 17.49
N LYS A 45 -19.12 -10.19 18.03
CA LYS A 45 -19.18 -11.58 17.55
C LYS A 45 -20.24 -11.90 16.49
N SER A 46 -21.10 -10.96 16.04
CA SER A 46 -22.14 -11.30 15.05
C SER A 46 -22.46 -10.25 13.98
N CYS A 47 -21.87 -9.06 14.01
CA CYS A 47 -22.06 -8.08 12.95
C CYS A 47 -20.75 -7.87 12.20
N ASN A 48 -20.71 -8.31 10.94
CA ASN A 48 -19.69 -7.93 9.95
C ASN A 48 -19.78 -6.42 9.68
N LEU A 49 -19.39 -5.62 10.68
CA LEU A 49 -19.30 -4.17 10.54
C LEU A 49 -18.14 -3.91 9.57
N ASN A 50 -18.47 -3.34 8.41
CA ASN A 50 -17.48 -2.87 7.45
C ASN A 50 -16.69 -1.72 8.06
N LEU A 51 -15.68 -2.03 8.88
CA LEU A 51 -14.83 -1.04 9.53
C LEU A 51 -13.83 -0.45 8.52
N GLU A 52 -13.65 0.86 8.62
CA GLU A 52 -12.68 1.61 7.83
C GLU A 52 -11.53 2.11 8.71
N LYS A 53 -10.34 2.14 8.13
CA LYS A 53 -9.18 2.81 8.73
C LYS A 53 -9.34 4.31 8.58
N HIS A 54 -9.28 5.04 9.69
CA HIS A 54 -9.22 6.50 9.72
C HIS A 54 -7.96 6.94 10.47
N HIS A 55 -7.14 7.77 9.84
CA HIS A 55 -5.98 8.38 10.48
C HIS A 55 -6.45 9.46 11.45
N ILE A 56 -5.95 9.44 12.70
CA ILE A 56 -6.30 10.48 13.69
C ILE A 56 -5.92 11.87 13.18
N ILE A 57 -4.75 11.98 12.54
CA ILE A 57 -4.32 13.16 11.78
C ILE A 57 -4.41 12.80 10.29
N PRO A 58 -5.32 13.42 9.51
CA PRO A 58 -5.48 13.16 8.09
C PRO A 58 -4.24 13.54 7.27
N PHE A 59 -4.04 12.85 6.14
CA PHE A 59 -2.93 13.14 5.20
C PHE A 59 -2.91 14.58 4.69
N HIS A 60 -4.08 15.15 4.40
CA HIS A 60 -4.18 16.53 3.92
C HIS A 60 -3.72 17.56 4.97
N CYS A 61 -3.58 17.15 6.23
CA CYS A 61 -3.05 17.94 7.34
C CYS A 61 -1.66 17.43 7.80
N GLY A 62 -0.88 16.82 6.91
CA GLY A 62 0.47 16.34 7.24
C GLY A 62 0.50 15.04 8.05
N GLY A 63 -0.61 14.31 8.13
CA GLY A 63 -0.63 12.97 8.73
C GLY A 63 0.33 12.01 8.04
N LEU A 64 1.06 11.20 8.83
CA LEU A 64 1.99 10.21 8.30
C LEU A 64 1.26 8.93 7.87
N LYS A 65 1.81 8.24 6.87
CA LYS A 65 1.24 6.97 6.36
C LYS A 65 1.12 5.89 7.42
N ASN A 66 2.14 5.82 8.28
CA ASN A 66 2.22 4.91 9.42
C ASN A 66 1.82 5.60 10.74
N GLY A 67 1.08 6.71 10.66
CA GLY A 67 0.61 7.44 11.84
C GLY A 67 -0.49 6.67 12.60
N PRO A 68 -0.96 7.23 13.74
CA PRO A 68 -2.03 6.63 14.53
C PRO A 68 -3.33 6.44 13.74
N ILE A 69 -3.85 5.22 13.73
CA ILE A 69 -5.05 4.82 12.98
C ILE A 69 -6.09 4.26 13.96
N VAL A 70 -7.35 4.64 13.76
CA VAL A 70 -8.51 4.04 14.42
C VAL A 70 -9.39 3.33 13.41
N PHE A 71 -10.03 2.24 13.84
CA PHE A 71 -11.03 1.54 13.05
C PHE A 71 -12.41 2.02 13.46
N CYS A 72 -13.20 2.50 12.50
CA CYS A 72 -14.53 3.04 12.76
C CYS A 72 -15.50 2.65 11.65
N THR A 73 -16.81 2.74 11.93
CA THR A 73 -17.83 2.56 10.89
C THR A 73 -17.72 3.70 9.86
N PRO A 74 -18.20 3.51 8.61
CA PRO A 74 -18.16 4.56 7.60
C PRO A 74 -18.86 5.84 8.07
N GLN A 75 -19.98 5.72 8.80
CA GLN A 75 -20.71 6.85 9.38
C GLN A 75 -19.84 7.61 10.39
N ASN A 76 -19.15 6.90 11.28
CA ASN A 76 -18.26 7.52 12.25
C ASN A 76 -17.04 8.16 11.57
N HIS A 77 -16.54 7.59 10.48
CA HIS A 77 -15.46 8.18 9.68
C HIS A 77 -15.88 9.53 9.07
N VAL A 78 -17.11 9.61 8.53
CA VAL A 78 -17.68 10.88 8.04
C VAL A 78 -17.80 11.92 9.15
N LEU A 79 -18.35 11.52 10.29
CA LEU A 79 -18.51 12.40 11.44
C LEU A 79 -17.16 12.85 12.01
N ALA A 80 -16.12 12.01 11.98
CA ALA A 80 -14.79 12.38 12.40
C ALA A 80 -14.25 13.58 11.59
N HIS A 81 -14.40 13.56 10.25
CA HIS A 81 -14.05 14.70 9.42
C HIS A 81 -14.91 15.94 9.74
N TYR A 82 -16.21 15.78 9.98
CA TYR A 82 -17.08 16.90 10.36
C TYR A 82 -16.63 17.57 11.67
N TYR A 83 -16.41 16.79 12.73
CA TYR A 83 -15.98 17.32 14.02
C TYR A 83 -14.59 17.94 13.96
N ARG A 84 -13.66 17.34 13.20
CA ARG A 84 -12.36 17.95 12.95
C ARG A 84 -12.49 19.29 12.22
N TYR A 85 -13.35 19.40 11.22
CA TYR A 85 -13.61 20.67 10.55
C TYR A 85 -14.15 21.73 11.53
N LEU A 86 -15.10 21.36 12.40
CA LEU A 86 -15.61 22.28 13.41
C LEU A 86 -14.51 22.77 14.37
N ALA A 87 -13.61 21.88 14.80
CA ALA A 87 -12.55 22.19 15.74
C ALA A 87 -11.39 23.00 15.11
N TYR A 88 -10.93 22.60 13.93
CA TYR A 88 -9.68 23.11 13.34
C TYR A 88 -9.89 23.97 12.09
N ARG A 89 -11.11 24.07 11.56
CA ARG A 89 -11.48 24.82 10.34
C ARG A 89 -10.67 24.43 9.10
N GLN A 90 -10.19 23.18 9.04
CA GLN A 90 -9.40 22.68 7.92
C GLN A 90 -10.30 22.35 6.72
N LYS A 91 -10.09 23.04 5.59
CA LYS A 91 -10.91 22.86 4.38
C LYS A 91 -10.92 21.41 3.87
N GLY A 92 -9.82 20.68 4.01
CA GLY A 92 -9.73 19.28 3.60
C GLY A 92 -10.71 18.36 4.35
N ASP A 93 -10.94 18.61 5.63
CA ASP A 93 -11.93 17.90 6.44
C ASP A 93 -13.37 18.21 5.98
N LEU A 94 -13.68 19.47 5.64
CA LEU A 94 -14.98 19.83 5.06
C LEU A 94 -15.22 19.14 3.71
N VAL A 95 -14.20 19.08 2.84
CA VAL A 95 -14.27 18.38 1.56
C VAL A 95 -14.54 16.89 1.80
N ALA A 96 -13.76 16.26 2.69
CA ALA A 96 -13.93 14.85 3.03
C ALA A 96 -15.33 14.55 3.60
N PHE A 97 -15.85 15.39 4.48
CA PHE A 97 -17.21 15.29 5.00
C PHE A 97 -18.26 15.42 3.89
N THR A 98 -18.20 16.50 3.10
CA THR A 98 -19.16 16.79 2.02
C THR A 98 -19.21 15.66 0.99
N MET A 99 -18.03 15.14 0.61
CA MET A 99 -17.95 14.02 -0.33
C MET A 99 -18.62 12.76 0.22
N ARG A 100 -18.70 12.61 1.55
CA ARG A 100 -19.07 11.35 2.20
C ARG A 100 -20.43 11.34 2.91
N GLN A 101 -20.98 12.48 3.30
CA GLN A 101 -22.16 12.59 4.18
C GLN A 101 -23.43 11.87 3.72
N ASN A 102 -23.57 11.58 2.42
CA ASN A 102 -24.73 10.89 1.86
C ASN A 102 -24.38 9.56 1.18
N GLN A 103 -23.21 8.99 1.49
CA GLN A 103 -22.79 7.73 0.89
C GLN A 103 -23.48 6.54 1.55
N LYS A 104 -24.42 5.93 0.83
CA LYS A 104 -25.07 4.67 1.24
C LYS A 104 -24.25 3.42 0.89
N ILE A 105 -23.39 3.53 -0.13
CA ILE A 105 -22.59 2.42 -0.64
C ILE A 105 -21.19 2.40 -0.04
N ASN A 106 -20.69 1.20 0.23
CA ASN A 106 -19.33 0.99 0.70
C ASN A 106 -18.29 1.45 -0.36
N SER A 107 -17.05 1.66 0.09
CA SER A 107 -15.96 2.15 -0.75
C SER A 107 -15.64 1.25 -1.95
N ARG A 108 -15.71 -0.07 -1.78
CA ARG A 108 -15.46 -1.06 -2.85
C ARG A 108 -16.51 -0.97 -3.94
N THR A 109 -17.79 -1.01 -3.59
CA THR A 109 -18.90 -0.90 -4.55
C THR A 109 -18.82 0.41 -5.34
N ARG A 110 -18.44 1.50 -4.68
CA ARG A 110 -18.25 2.79 -5.36
C ARG A 110 -17.09 2.80 -6.33
N ALA A 111 -15.96 2.19 -5.95
CA ALA A 111 -14.83 2.05 -6.86
C ALA A 111 -15.22 1.26 -8.12
N LEU A 112 -15.99 0.17 -7.96
CA LEU A 112 -16.52 -0.61 -9.08
C LEU A 112 -17.49 0.20 -9.95
N LEU A 113 -18.45 0.92 -9.35
CA LEU A 113 -19.36 1.79 -10.09
C LEU A 113 -18.62 2.90 -10.84
N GLY A 114 -17.58 3.49 -10.24
CA GLY A 114 -16.74 4.48 -10.91
C GLY A 114 -16.05 3.89 -12.15
N VAL A 115 -15.52 2.67 -12.03
CA VAL A 115 -14.93 1.94 -13.16
C VAL A 115 -15.97 1.70 -14.26
N GLU A 116 -17.17 1.25 -13.92
CA GLU A 116 -18.27 1.00 -14.86
C GLU A 116 -18.71 2.28 -15.59
N ILE A 117 -18.88 3.38 -14.85
CA ILE A 117 -19.23 4.70 -15.43
C ILE A 117 -18.13 5.16 -16.39
N HIS A 118 -16.86 5.07 -16.01
CA HIS A 118 -15.75 5.46 -16.89
C HIS A 118 -15.69 4.59 -18.14
N LYS A 119 -15.96 3.28 -18.02
CA LYS A 119 -16.03 2.35 -19.14
C LYS A 119 -17.18 2.69 -20.09
N LYS A 120 -18.38 2.91 -19.54
CA LYS A 120 -19.58 3.29 -20.29
C LYS A 120 -19.38 4.60 -21.06
N ASN A 121 -18.81 5.60 -20.39
CA ASN A 121 -18.62 6.93 -20.98
C ASN A 121 -17.35 7.06 -21.82
N LYS A 122 -16.52 6.01 -21.92
CA LYS A 122 -15.21 6.03 -22.59
C LYS A 122 -14.37 7.25 -22.15
N THR A 123 -14.22 7.41 -20.84
CA THR A 123 -13.42 8.49 -20.21
C THR A 123 -12.20 7.94 -19.50
N ASN A 124 -11.22 8.80 -19.20
CA ASN A 124 -9.98 8.45 -18.50
C ASN A 124 -9.28 7.25 -19.15
N PHE A 125 -9.06 6.18 -18.39
CA PHE A 125 -8.42 4.95 -18.84
C PHE A 125 -9.15 4.27 -20.01
N TYR A 126 -10.43 4.53 -20.23
CA TYR A 126 -11.19 3.93 -21.34
C TYR A 126 -11.25 4.85 -22.58
N ASN A 127 -10.51 5.96 -22.57
CA ASN A 127 -10.36 6.87 -23.69
C ASN A 127 -8.94 6.78 -24.24
N SER A 128 -8.77 6.21 -25.44
CA SER A 128 -7.45 6.02 -26.05
C SER A 128 -6.73 7.34 -26.33
N ALA A 129 -7.46 8.40 -26.71
CA ALA A 129 -6.88 9.72 -26.95
C ALA A 129 -6.35 10.34 -25.64
N TRP A 130 -7.14 10.26 -24.56
CA TRP A 130 -6.70 10.70 -23.23
C TRP A 130 -5.49 9.89 -22.74
N GLN A 131 -5.49 8.57 -22.91
CA GLN A 131 -4.33 7.73 -22.56
C GLN A 131 -3.08 8.13 -23.33
N ALA A 132 -3.20 8.39 -24.63
CA ALA A 132 -2.08 8.86 -25.45
C ALA A 132 -1.57 10.23 -24.98
N GLU A 133 -2.47 11.15 -24.61
CA GLU A 133 -2.10 12.46 -24.06
C GLU A 133 -1.38 12.34 -22.72
N GLN A 134 -1.90 11.54 -21.77
CA GLN A 134 -1.24 11.30 -20.49
C GLN A 134 0.10 10.58 -20.65
N GLY A 135 0.20 9.65 -21.61
CA GLY A 135 1.44 8.99 -21.98
C GLY A 135 2.51 9.97 -22.48
N LYS A 136 2.10 11.01 -23.23
CA LYS A 136 3.00 12.09 -23.67
C LYS A 136 3.44 13.01 -22.52
N LYS A 137 2.57 13.24 -21.53
CA LYS A 137 2.87 14.02 -20.31
C LYS A 137 3.95 13.36 -19.44
N GLY A 138 4.11 12.03 -19.52
CA GLY A 138 5.14 11.25 -18.81
C GLY A 138 6.61 11.58 -19.16
N GLY A 139 6.87 12.52 -20.08
CA GLY A 139 8.19 13.11 -20.34
C GLY A 139 8.70 12.91 -21.77
N LYS A 140 9.59 13.83 -22.22
CA LYS A 140 10.29 13.77 -23.54
C LYS A 140 11.06 12.45 -23.76
N LYS A 141 11.42 11.73 -22.70
CA LYS A 141 12.03 10.41 -22.74
C LYS A 141 10.96 9.37 -22.46
N THR A 142 10.54 8.66 -23.50
CA THR A 142 9.61 7.54 -23.40
C THR A 142 10.12 6.50 -22.39
N GLY A 143 9.19 5.74 -21.78
CA GLY A 143 9.51 4.68 -20.81
C GLY A 143 10.54 3.65 -21.28
N ARG A 144 10.79 3.55 -22.60
CA ARG A 144 11.83 2.70 -23.19
C ARG A 144 13.25 3.17 -22.85
N ASN A 145 13.49 4.48 -22.82
CA ASN A 145 14.78 5.05 -22.40
C ASN A 145 14.92 5.17 -20.88
N ASN A 146 13.80 5.31 -20.16
CA ASN A 146 13.82 5.27 -18.69
C ASN A 146 13.91 3.86 -18.12
N GLY A 147 13.44 2.82 -18.83
CA GLY A 147 13.59 1.42 -18.41
C GLY A 147 15.07 1.05 -18.21
N LEU A 148 15.93 1.59 -19.08
CA LEU A 148 17.39 1.49 -19.02
C LEU A 148 18.02 2.28 -17.86
N LEU A 149 17.34 3.30 -17.32
CA LEU A 149 17.78 4.08 -16.16
C LEU A 149 17.17 3.58 -14.86
N THR A 150 16.27 2.59 -14.91
CA THR A 150 15.83 1.91 -13.70
C THR A 150 16.92 0.94 -13.24
N ARG A 151 17.13 0.84 -11.92
CA ARG A 151 18.04 -0.13 -11.30
C ARG A 151 17.88 -1.55 -11.87
N GLN A 152 16.65 -1.93 -12.25
CA GLN A 152 16.37 -3.24 -12.85
C GLN A 152 16.89 -3.37 -14.28
N GLY A 153 16.76 -2.33 -15.11
CA GLY A 153 17.32 -2.34 -16.46
C GLY A 153 18.85 -2.35 -16.47
N GLU A 154 19.47 -1.68 -15.50
CA GLU A 154 20.91 -1.73 -15.29
C GLU A 154 21.39 -3.13 -14.91
N VAL A 155 20.79 -3.72 -13.88
CA VAL A 155 21.07 -5.10 -13.44
C VAL A 155 20.96 -6.11 -14.58
N MET A 156 19.93 -6.00 -15.42
CA MET A 156 19.75 -6.89 -16.58
C MET A 156 20.86 -6.70 -17.62
N ARG A 157 21.30 -5.47 -17.90
CA ARG A 157 22.42 -5.23 -18.82
C ARG A 157 23.72 -5.81 -18.31
N GLU A 158 24.01 -5.64 -17.02
CA GLU A 158 25.22 -6.18 -16.43
C GLU A 158 25.23 -7.71 -16.53
N THR A 159 24.08 -8.36 -16.36
CA THR A 159 23.93 -9.81 -16.51
C THR A 159 24.12 -10.29 -17.96
N LEU A 160 23.86 -9.45 -18.95
CA LEU A 160 24.15 -9.78 -20.35
C LEU A 160 25.64 -9.67 -20.69
N LYS A 161 26.37 -8.80 -19.99
CA LYS A 161 27.77 -8.48 -20.28
C LYS A 161 28.76 -9.24 -19.41
N ARG A 162 28.38 -9.53 -18.18
CA ARG A 162 29.27 -10.01 -17.11
C ARG A 162 28.63 -11.16 -16.36
N THR A 163 29.47 -11.94 -15.69
CA THR A 163 28.99 -12.91 -14.72
C THR A 163 28.38 -12.15 -13.54
N THR A 164 27.20 -12.57 -13.10
CA THR A 164 26.46 -11.93 -12.00
C THR A 164 26.00 -12.95 -10.99
N TYR A 165 25.92 -12.56 -9.73
CA TYR A 165 25.53 -13.42 -8.63
C TYR A 165 24.16 -13.01 -8.10
N TRP A 166 23.24 -13.97 -8.04
CA TRP A 166 21.84 -13.70 -7.76
C TRP A 166 21.36 -14.49 -6.54
N ASP A 167 20.61 -13.80 -5.68
CA ASP A 167 19.82 -14.44 -4.64
C ASP A 167 18.36 -14.54 -5.09
N CYS A 168 17.76 -15.69 -4.79
CA CYS A 168 16.33 -15.93 -4.99
C CYS A 168 15.65 -16.11 -3.63
N PHE A 169 14.64 -15.27 -3.36
CA PHE A 169 13.86 -15.33 -2.12
C PHE A 169 12.39 -15.45 -2.44
N TYR A 170 11.66 -16.22 -1.62
CA TYR A 170 10.20 -16.23 -1.65
C TYR A 170 9.63 -16.09 -0.25
N SER A 171 8.48 -15.42 -0.18
CA SER A 171 7.72 -15.29 1.05
C SER A 171 6.80 -16.49 1.17
N ILE A 172 6.94 -17.25 2.26
CA ILE A 172 5.99 -18.29 2.59
C ILE A 172 4.91 -17.62 3.44
N SER A 173 3.75 -17.33 2.84
CA SER A 173 2.60 -16.91 3.62
C SER A 173 2.02 -18.13 4.33
N ASN A 174 2.41 -18.34 5.58
CA ASN A 174 1.65 -19.25 6.44
C ASN A 174 0.27 -18.61 6.66
N GLN A 175 -0.79 -19.27 6.18
CA GLN A 175 -2.16 -18.75 6.20
C GLN A 175 -2.65 -18.36 7.62
N ASN A 176 -1.97 -18.81 8.67
CA ASN A 176 -2.37 -18.63 10.06
C ASN A 176 -1.46 -17.70 10.90
N GLN A 177 -0.42 -17.06 10.35
CA GLN A 177 0.44 -16.16 11.14
C GLN A 177 0.80 -14.88 10.37
N PHE A 178 0.64 -13.73 11.02
CA PHE A 178 1.02 -12.40 10.53
C PHE A 178 2.54 -12.19 10.33
N LEU A 179 3.35 -13.24 10.49
CA LEU A 179 4.80 -13.21 10.30
C LEU A 179 5.14 -13.70 8.90
N VAL A 180 5.55 -12.76 8.04
CA VAL A 180 6.12 -13.09 6.72
C VAL A 180 7.56 -13.56 6.93
N GLN A 181 7.77 -14.88 6.97
CA GLN A 181 9.12 -15.45 6.92
C GLN A 181 9.60 -15.49 5.46
N LYS A 182 10.77 -14.91 5.20
CA LYS A 182 11.46 -15.04 3.91
C LYS A 182 12.34 -16.27 3.97
N LYS A 183 12.13 -17.23 3.07
CA LYS A 183 13.04 -18.35 2.89
C LYS A 183 13.94 -18.05 1.69
N ILE A 184 15.25 -18.20 1.89
CA ILE A 184 16.25 -18.10 0.82
C ILE A 184 16.21 -19.43 0.06
N PHE A 185 16.05 -19.38 -1.26
CA PHE A 185 16.05 -20.57 -2.11
C PHE A 185 17.45 -20.90 -2.63
N PHE A 186 18.10 -19.90 -3.21
CA PHE A 186 19.52 -19.94 -3.52
C PHE A 186 20.19 -18.68 -3.02
N SER A 187 21.43 -18.84 -2.57
CA SER A 187 22.33 -17.74 -2.30
C SER A 187 23.45 -17.74 -3.34
N ALA A 188 23.71 -16.57 -3.94
CA ALA A 188 24.80 -16.30 -4.85
C ALA A 188 24.89 -17.26 -6.07
N LEU A 189 23.77 -17.50 -6.75
CA LEU A 189 23.77 -18.27 -8.01
C LEU A 189 24.57 -17.52 -9.09
N PRO A 190 25.68 -18.07 -9.60
CA PRO A 190 26.42 -17.44 -10.69
C PRO A 190 25.68 -17.60 -12.01
N ILE A 191 25.44 -16.48 -12.68
CA ILE A 191 24.82 -16.41 -14.00
C ILE A 191 25.86 -15.84 -14.95
N LYS A 192 26.35 -16.67 -15.87
CA LYS A 192 27.27 -16.27 -16.93
C LYS A 192 26.60 -15.27 -17.89
N PRO A 193 27.39 -14.43 -18.60
CA PRO A 193 26.87 -13.54 -19.64
C PRO A 193 25.95 -14.29 -20.62
N GLN A 194 24.79 -13.72 -20.89
CA GLN A 194 23.81 -14.29 -21.81
C GLN A 194 23.77 -13.48 -23.11
N LYS A 195 23.65 -14.18 -24.25
CA LYS A 195 23.65 -13.53 -25.57
C LYS A 195 22.44 -12.62 -25.75
N THR A 196 21.28 -13.05 -25.25
CA THR A 196 20.05 -12.29 -25.33
C THR A 196 19.31 -12.26 -24.00
N PHE A 197 18.43 -11.27 -23.84
CA PHE A 197 17.52 -11.20 -22.70
C PHE A 197 16.61 -12.44 -22.60
N THR A 198 16.21 -12.99 -23.75
CA THR A 198 15.40 -14.21 -23.83
C THR A 198 16.15 -15.41 -23.24
N ASP A 199 17.45 -15.55 -23.53
CA ASP A 199 18.27 -16.64 -23.00
C ASP A 199 18.42 -16.54 -21.48
N LEU A 200 18.68 -15.34 -20.96
CA LEU A 200 18.72 -15.06 -19.53
C LEU A 200 17.40 -15.44 -18.85
N VAL A 201 16.29 -15.05 -19.45
CA VAL A 201 14.95 -15.37 -18.94
C VAL A 201 14.71 -16.88 -18.91
N ASN A 202 15.09 -17.60 -19.97
CA ASN A 202 14.93 -19.05 -20.05
C ASN A 202 15.80 -19.78 -19.03
N PHE A 203 17.04 -19.33 -18.85
CA PHE A 203 17.93 -19.83 -17.80
C PHE A 203 17.32 -19.65 -16.41
N LEU A 204 16.85 -18.44 -16.09
CA LEU A 204 16.24 -18.14 -14.80
C LEU A 204 14.99 -18.98 -14.51
N ARG A 205 14.21 -19.33 -15.55
CA ARG A 205 13.08 -20.27 -15.41
C ARG A 205 13.54 -21.68 -15.10
N LEU A 206 14.57 -22.16 -15.79
CA LEU A 206 15.09 -23.52 -15.62
C LEU A 206 15.58 -23.75 -14.18
N VAL A 207 16.25 -22.75 -13.60
CA VAL A 207 16.78 -22.83 -12.24
C VAL A 207 15.73 -22.51 -11.16
N SER A 208 14.58 -21.92 -11.51
CA SER A 208 13.56 -21.57 -10.53
C SER A 208 12.81 -22.81 -10.03
N PRO A 209 12.50 -22.92 -8.73
CA PRO A 209 11.71 -24.04 -8.20
C PRO A 209 10.29 -24.02 -8.74
N THR A 210 9.76 -25.20 -9.04
CA THR A 210 8.43 -25.39 -9.64
C THR A 210 7.31 -25.06 -8.65
N GLU A 211 7.61 -25.08 -7.34
CA GLU A 211 6.68 -24.78 -6.26
C GLU A 211 6.37 -23.27 -6.12
N ILE A 212 7.18 -22.40 -6.73
CA ILE A 212 6.87 -20.97 -6.80
C ILE A 212 5.71 -20.78 -7.79
N LYS A 213 4.48 -20.87 -7.26
CA LYS A 213 3.24 -20.55 -7.96
C LYS A 213 3.22 -19.09 -8.38
N ASP A 214 3.78 -18.76 -9.54
CA ASP A 214 3.38 -17.63 -10.41
C ASP A 214 3.11 -16.24 -9.77
N VAL A 215 3.75 -15.94 -8.64
CA VAL A 215 3.61 -14.63 -7.95
C VAL A 215 4.85 -13.78 -8.01
N SER A 216 6.01 -14.32 -8.37
CA SER A 216 7.19 -13.48 -8.55
C SER A 216 7.01 -12.65 -9.82
N SER A 217 7.17 -11.34 -9.69
CA SER A 217 7.11 -10.45 -10.84
C SER A 217 8.17 -10.78 -11.89
N LEU A 218 9.19 -11.60 -11.57
CA LEU A 218 10.25 -11.96 -12.51
C LEU A 218 9.74 -13.04 -13.45
N ALA A 219 8.92 -13.97 -12.96
CA ALA A 219 8.20 -14.92 -13.81
C ALA A 219 7.25 -14.21 -14.78
N LYS A 220 6.71 -13.04 -14.39
CA LYS A 220 5.87 -12.18 -15.25
C LYS A 220 6.71 -11.36 -16.24
N VAL A 221 7.89 -10.89 -15.85
CA VAL A 221 8.86 -10.24 -16.77
C VAL A 221 9.38 -11.23 -17.81
N ALA A 222 9.76 -12.41 -17.35
CA ALA A 222 10.18 -13.52 -18.18
C ALA A 222 9.15 -13.86 -19.27
N ARG A 223 7.85 -13.82 -18.94
CA ARG A 223 6.76 -14.10 -19.89
C ARG A 223 6.33 -12.89 -20.74
N GLY A 224 7.04 -11.76 -20.67
CA GLY A 224 6.67 -10.53 -21.38
C GLY A 224 5.39 -9.85 -20.86
N GLN A 225 4.84 -10.34 -19.75
CA GLN A 225 3.61 -9.83 -19.14
C GLN A 225 3.85 -8.57 -18.29
N ARG A 226 5.10 -8.28 -17.95
CA ARG A 226 5.53 -7.06 -17.25
C ARG A 226 6.91 -6.62 -17.72
N LEU A 227 7.18 -5.33 -17.57
CA LEU A 227 8.48 -4.72 -17.88
C LEU A 227 9.44 -4.69 -16.68
N SER A 228 9.01 -5.06 -15.45
CA SER A 228 9.85 -5.04 -14.24
C SER A 228 9.41 -5.95 -13.06
N SER A 229 10.33 -6.24 -12.12
CA SER A 229 10.14 -7.24 -11.04
C SER A 229 10.91 -7.10 -9.70
N TYR A 230 10.24 -7.41 -8.58
CA TYR A 230 10.70 -7.69 -7.20
C TYR A 230 10.71 -9.19 -6.83
N GLY A 231 11.79 -9.67 -6.18
CA GLY A 231 11.93 -11.04 -5.62
C GLY A 231 13.28 -11.71 -5.91
N TRP A 232 14.01 -11.16 -6.87
CA TRP A 232 15.38 -11.52 -7.21
C TRP A 232 16.29 -10.34 -6.90
N GLN A 233 17.42 -10.62 -6.28
CA GLN A 233 18.39 -9.59 -5.90
C GLN A 233 19.73 -9.92 -6.56
N LEU A 234 20.24 -8.98 -7.36
CA LEU A 234 21.64 -8.98 -7.75
C LEU A 234 22.47 -8.67 -6.49
N VAL A 235 23.33 -9.61 -6.13
CA VAL A 235 24.18 -9.54 -4.94
C VAL A 235 25.55 -8.98 -5.30
N ALA A 236 26.12 -9.46 -6.39
CA ALA A 236 27.41 -9.04 -6.89
C ALA A 236 27.46 -9.15 -8.42
N VAL A 237 28.32 -8.32 -9.02
CA VAL A 237 28.76 -8.48 -10.41
C VAL A 237 30.22 -8.88 -10.32
N ASP A 238 30.61 -9.90 -11.08
CA ASP A 238 32.01 -10.27 -11.16
C ASP A 238 32.79 -9.09 -11.76
N ILE A 239 33.76 -8.58 -11.00
CA ILE A 239 34.65 -7.52 -11.47
C ILE A 239 35.81 -8.26 -12.11
N ASP A 240 35.86 -8.21 -13.44
CA ASP A 240 36.99 -8.71 -14.19
C ASP A 240 38.20 -7.82 -13.89
N TRP A 241 39.02 -8.23 -12.93
CA TRP A 241 40.19 -7.47 -12.47
C TRP A 241 41.28 -7.38 -13.55
N ASP A 242 41.24 -8.26 -14.55
CA ASP A 242 42.16 -8.24 -15.70
C ASP A 242 41.90 -7.06 -16.65
N LEU A 243 40.76 -6.38 -16.53
CA LEU A 243 40.43 -5.15 -17.28
C LEU A 243 40.73 -3.86 -16.50
N VAL A 244 41.22 -3.95 -15.26
CA VAL A 244 41.50 -2.81 -14.37
C VAL A 244 42.99 -2.49 -14.27
N ASN A 245 43.85 -3.33 -14.86
CA ASN A 245 45.30 -3.10 -15.02
C ASN A 245 45.66 -2.89 -16.49
#